data_AF-R7U0Z9-F1
#
_entry.id   AF-R7U0Z9-F1
#
_cell.length_a   1.000
_cell.length_b   1.000
_cell.length_c   1.000
_cell.angle_alpha   90.00
_cell.angle_beta   90.00
_cell.angle_gamma   90.00
#
_symmetry.space_group_name_H-M   'P 1'
#
loop_
_entity.id
_entity.type
_entity.pdbx_description
1 polymer ?
#
loop_
_entity_poly.entity_id
_entity_poly.type
_entity_poly.pdbx_seq_one_letter_code
_entity_poly.pdbx_strand_id
1 'polypeptide(L)' 'ISPLLHILNLSFSEGTVPCKMKIARVVPVFKKGSPKEMCDYRPISLLPVF' A
#
# COMPACT_ATOMS: atom_id res chain seq x y z
N ILE A 1 -5.85 -6.66 23.55
CA ILE A 1 -6.15 -6.81 22.11
C ILE A 1 -5.31 -5.77 21.36
N SER A 2 -4.53 -6.18 20.36
CA SER A 2 -3.76 -5.22 19.55
C SER A 2 -4.71 -4.40 18.66
N PRO A 3 -4.53 -3.07 18.51
CA PRO A 3 -5.38 -2.23 17.67
C PRO A 3 -5.50 -2.76 16.22
N LEU A 4 -4.39 -3.25 15.66
CA LEU A 4 -4.40 -3.83 14.31
C LEU A 4 -5.26 -5.10 14.23
N LEU A 5 -5.15 -5.98 15.23
CA LEU A 5 -5.95 -7.20 15.29
C LEU A 5 -7.45 -6.89 15.38
N HIS A 6 -7.83 -5.86 16.14
CA HIS A 6 -9.22 -5.43 16.23
C HIS A 6 -9.77 -4.96 14.88
N ILE A 7 -9.01 -4.11 14.17
CA ILE A 7 -9.40 -3.60 12.85
C ILE A 7 -9.49 -4.74 11.82
N LEU A 8 -8.54 -5.69 11.84
CA LEU A 8 -8.57 -6.85 10.94
C LEU A 8 -9.79 -7.73 11.20
N ASN A 9 -10.10 -8.02 12.46
CA ASN A 9 -11.28 -8.83 12.81
C ASN A 9 -12.57 -8.14 12.38
N LEU A 10 -12.69 -6.83 12.60
CA LEU A 10 -13.82 -6.04 12.10
C LEU A 10 -13.90 -6.08 10.58
N SER A 11 -12.76 -5.96 9.90
CA SER A 11 -12.72 -5.99 8.43
C SER A 11 -13.20 -7.33 7.87
N PHE A 12 -12.86 -8.43 8.54
CA PHE A 12 -13.37 -9.76 8.15
C PHE A 12 -14.86 -9.93 8.47
N SER A 13 -15.33 -9.44 9.63
CA SER A 13 -16.75 -9.58 10.00
C SER A 13 -17.67 -8.71 9.15
N GLU A 14 -17.24 -7.49 8.82
CA GLU A 14 -18.05 -6.53 8.05
C GLU A 14 -17.80 -6.63 6.55
N GLY A 15 -16.74 -7.34 6.12
CA GLY A 15 -16.35 -7.47 4.73
C GLY A 15 -15.81 -6.16 4.11
N THR A 16 -15.40 -5.20 4.92
CA THR A 16 -14.89 -3.91 4.44
C THR A 16 -13.60 -3.49 5.15
N VAL A 17 -12.68 -2.86 4.41
CA VAL A 17 -11.44 -2.29 4.98
C VAL A 17 -11.58 -0.77 5.05
N PRO A 18 -11.15 -0.12 6.15
CA PRO A 18 -11.24 1.33 6.29
C PRO A 18 -10.62 2.09 5.11
N CYS A 19 -11.30 3.12 4.60
CA CYS A 19 -10.86 3.87 3.43
C CYS A 19 -9.44 4.43 3.57
N LYS A 20 -9.07 4.88 4.78
CA LYS A 20 -7.72 5.38 5.07
C LYS A 20 -6.63 4.34 4.87
N MET A 21 -6.93 3.05 5.07
CA MET A 21 -5.97 1.94 4.89
C MET A 21 -5.86 1.46 3.44
N LYS A 22 -6.81 1.86 2.56
CA LYS A 22 -6.82 1.53 1.13
C LYS A 22 -6.05 2.54 0.27
N ILE A 23 -5.75 3.72 0.83
CA ILE A 23 -5.05 4.80 0.12
C ILE A 23 -3.54 4.56 0.23
N ALA A 24 -2.85 4.54 -0.91
CA ALA A 24 -1.40 4.34 -1.00
C ALA A 24 -0.72 5.54 -1.64
N ARG A 25 0.52 5.83 -1.23
CA ARG A 25 1.40 6.74 -1.97
C ARG A 25 2.15 5.95 -3.04
N VAL A 26 1.92 6.26 -4.31
CA VAL A 26 2.61 5.60 -5.42
C VAL A 26 3.95 6.28 -5.67
N VAL A 27 5.04 5.52 -5.63
CA VAL A 27 6.40 6.01 -5.92
C VAL A 27 7.04 5.17 -7.04
N PRO A 28 7.71 5.80 -8.02
CA PRO A 28 8.48 5.07 -9.02
C PRO A 28 9.79 4.58 -8.41
N VAL A 29 10.10 3.29 -8.57
CA VAL A 29 11.36 2.67 -8.14
C VAL A 29 12.08 2.09 -9.36
N PHE A 30 13.35 2.46 -9.54
CA PHE A 30 14.16 1.96 -10.66
C PHE A 30 14.32 0.45 -10.58
N LYS A 31 14.05 -0.27 -11.68
CA LYS A 31 14.18 -1.73 -11.74
C LYS A 31 15.46 -2.17 -12.43
N LYS A 32 15.67 -1.75 -13.69
CA LYS A 32 16.82 -2.11 -14.52
C LYS A 32 16.81 -1.27 -15.81
N GLY A 33 17.95 -1.15 -16.49
CA GLY A 33 18.07 -0.40 -17.74
C GLY A 33 18.69 0.98 -17.51
N SER A 34 18.04 2.03 -18.01
CA SER A 34 18.49 3.42 -17.88
C SER A 34 17.70 4.15 -16.79
N PRO A 35 18.36 4.72 -15.77
CA PRO A 35 17.70 5.58 -14.77
C PRO A 35 17.13 6.88 -15.34
N LYS A 36 17.42 7.21 -16.60
CA LYS A 36 16.88 8.39 -17.28
C LYS A 36 15.54 8.11 -17.96
N GLU A 37 15.19 6.83 -18.16
CA GLU A 37 13.98 6.42 -18.86
C GLU A 37 12.89 6.02 -17.85
N MET A 38 11.72 6.63 -17.95
CA MET A 38 10.61 6.35 -17.02
C MET A 38 10.09 4.91 -17.13
N CYS A 39 10.20 4.30 -18.31
CA CYS A 39 9.76 2.92 -18.57
C CYS A 39 10.52 1.87 -17.74
N ASP A 40 11.71 2.22 -17.26
CA ASP A 40 12.58 1.35 -16.47
C ASP A 40 12.29 1.42 -14.96
N TYR A 41 11.31 2.23 -14.55
CA TYR A 41 10.79 2.31 -13.20
C TYR A 41 9.51 1.49 -13.05
N ARG A 42 9.29 0.95 -11.85
CA ARG A 42 8.03 0.32 -11.46
C ARG A 42 7.28 1.23 -10.50
N PRO A 43 5.97 1.45 -10.67
CA PRO A 43 5.17 2.10 -9.65
C PRO A 43 4.99 1.14 -8.47
N ILE A 44 5.38 1.57 -7.28
CA ILE A 44 5.21 0.84 -6.03
C ILE A 44 4.23 1.60 -5.15
N SER A 45 3.20 0.90 -4.66
CA SER A 45 2.23 1.44 -3.71
C SER A 45 2.75 1.31 -2.29
N LEU A 46 3.08 2.42 -1.65
CA LEU A 46 3.42 2.47 -0.22
C LEU A 46 2.14 2.63 0.59
N LEU A 47 1.75 1.57 1.29
CA LEU A 47 0.59 1.61 2.19
C LEU A 47 0.93 2.38 3.47
N PRO A 48 -0.06 3.00 4.14
CA PRO A 48 0.16 3.69 5.39
C PRO A 48 0.54 2.70 6.49
N VAL A 49 1.51 3.06 7.31
CA VAL A 49 1.87 2.33 8.54
C VAL A 49 1.23 3.10 9.70
N PHE A 50 0.31 2.45 10.42
CA PHE A 50 -0.41 3.01 11.57
C PHE A 50 0.17 2.48 12.88
#